data_AF-A0A933L442-F1
#
_entry.id   AF-A0A933L442-F1
#
_cell.length_a   1.000
_cell.length_b   1.000
_cell.length_c   1.000
_cell.angle_alpha   90.00
_cell.angle_beta   90.00
_cell.angle_gamma   90.00
#
_symmetry.space_group_name_H-M   'P 1'
#
loop_
_entity.id
_entity.type
_entity.pdbx_description
1 polymer ?
#
loop_
_entity_poly.entity_id
_entity_poly.type
_entity_poly.pdbx_seq_one_letter_code
_entity_poly.pdbx_strand_id
1 'polypeptide(L)'
;MAFIDPELAKFLTPPGWTPSLWIGVLATSTFGLVLIQFRTDWRARSEAHSRSFDMYAEVKREAGYLLASTERQIPSREFHRLASRYDMASDVGVGVPESEFLSQKRRHKVKIELSKILDSRPGAVIAFERFKILWRDLREKAK
;
A
#
# COMPACT_ATOMS: atom_id res chain seq x y z
N MET A 1 -15.31 -18.49 27.11
CA MET A 1 -15.91 -19.75 26.60
C MET A 1 -16.97 -19.36 25.58
N ALA A 2 -16.77 -19.67 24.30
CA ALA A 2 -17.76 -19.37 23.27
C ALA A 2 -18.83 -20.47 23.32
N PHE A 3 -19.97 -20.18 23.95
CA PHE A 3 -21.16 -21.01 23.83
C PHE A 3 -21.76 -20.78 22.44
N ILE A 4 -21.46 -21.69 21.51
CA ILE A 4 -22.21 -21.76 20.25
C ILE A 4 -23.45 -22.59 20.55
N ASP A 5 -24.63 -22.01 20.31
CA ASP A 5 -25.91 -22.70 20.44
C ASP A 5 -25.87 -24.00 19.59
N PRO A 6 -26.17 -25.18 20.16
CA PRO A 6 -26.14 -26.44 19.43
C PRO A 6 -27.01 -26.46 18.17
N GLU A 7 -28.04 -25.62 18.09
CA GLU A 7 -28.84 -25.48 16.86
C GLU A 7 -28.11 -24.71 15.76
N LEU A 8 -27.40 -23.63 16.11
CA LEU A 8 -26.55 -22.87 15.18
C LEU A 8 -25.37 -23.70 14.69
N ALA A 9 -24.80 -24.55 15.55
CA ALA A 9 -23.69 -25.43 15.19
C ALA A 9 -24.07 -26.41 14.07
N LYS A 10 -25.28 -26.97 14.09
CA LYS A 10 -25.78 -27.90 13.05
C LYS A 10 -25.98 -27.21 11.69
N PHE A 11 -26.37 -25.93 11.70
CA PHE A 11 -26.57 -25.15 10.48
C PHE A 11 -25.24 -24.75 9.82
N LEU A 12 -24.22 -24.42 10.63
CA LEU A 12 -22.91 -23.96 10.18
C LEU A 12 -21.93 -25.10 9.85
N THR A 13 -22.21 -26.33 10.27
CA THR A 13 -21.37 -27.49 9.96
C THR A 13 -21.52 -27.94 8.51
N PRO A 14 -20.41 -28.15 7.78
CA PRO A 14 -20.42 -28.81 6.49
C PRO A 14 -21.07 -30.21 6.58
N PRO A 15 -21.77 -30.67 5.53
CA PRO A 15 -22.38 -31.99 5.51
C PRO A 15 -21.30 -33.08 5.67
N GLY A 16 -21.51 -34.01 6.60
CA GLY A 16 -20.62 -35.15 6.88
C GLY A 16 -19.62 -34.95 8.02
N TRP A 17 -19.63 -33.79 8.70
CA TRP A 17 -18.72 -33.51 9.83
C TRP A 17 -19.47 -33.52 11.16
N THR A 18 -18.82 -33.97 12.24
CA THR A 18 -19.38 -33.87 13.58
C THR A 18 -19.25 -32.41 14.09
N PRO A 19 -20.30 -31.84 14.72
CA PRO A 19 -20.25 -30.45 15.20
C PRO A 19 -19.12 -30.16 16.17
N SER A 20 -18.75 -31.12 17.02
CA SER A 20 -17.62 -31.02 17.95
C SER A 20 -16.29 -30.83 17.22
N LEU A 21 -16.07 -31.57 16.13
CA LEU A 21 -14.85 -31.48 15.33
C LEU A 21 -14.76 -30.15 14.57
N TRP A 22 -15.89 -29.67 14.04
CA TRP A 22 -15.97 -28.37 13.36
C TRP A 22 -15.69 -27.20 14.31
N ILE A 23 -16.27 -27.22 15.51
CA ILE A 23 -16.00 -26.21 16.55
C ILE A 23 -14.51 -26.24 16.95
N GLY A 24 -13.92 -27.44 17.08
CA GLY A 24 -12.48 -27.59 17.34
C GLY A 24 -11.62 -26.94 16.26
N VAL A 25 -11.92 -27.19 14.98
CA VAL A 25 -11.20 -26.57 13.84
C VAL A 25 -11.35 -25.05 13.82
N LEU A 26 -12.55 -24.52 14.07
CA LEU A 26 -12.79 -23.08 14.16
C LEU A 26 -12.02 -22.46 15.33
N ALA A 27 -11.97 -23.12 16.49
CA ALA A 27 -11.21 -22.66 17.65
C ALA A 27 -9.70 -22.66 17.37
N THR A 28 -9.16 -23.73 16.77
CA THR A 28 -7.74 -23.79 16.37
C THR A 28 -7.41 -22.73 15.31
N SER A 29 -8.28 -22.52 14.33
CA SER A 29 -8.09 -21.53 13.27
C SER A 29 -8.13 -20.10 13.80
N THR A 30 -9.11 -19.79 14.66
CA THR A 30 -9.22 -18.47 15.30
C THR A 30 -8.01 -18.20 16.20
N PHE A 31 -7.55 -19.18 16.97
CA PHE A 31 -6.30 -19.08 17.74
C PHE A 31 -5.08 -18.85 16.83
N GLY A 32 -4.95 -19.60 15.73
CA GLY A 32 -3.88 -19.41 14.75
C GLY A 32 -3.88 -18.01 14.12
N LEU A 33 -5.06 -17.48 13.77
CA LEU A 33 -5.21 -16.12 13.26
C LEU A 33 -4.80 -15.07 14.29
N VAL A 34 -5.16 -15.27 15.57
CA VAL A 34 -4.74 -14.38 16.67
C VAL A 34 -3.21 -14.39 16.83
N LEU A 35 -2.56 -15.55 16.73
CA LEU A 35 -1.09 -15.63 16.75
C LEU A 35 -0.44 -14.92 15.56
N ILE A 36 -1.00 -15.08 14.35
CA ILE A 36 -0.53 -14.37 13.15
C ILE A 36 -0.70 -12.86 13.32
N GLN A 37 -1.84 -12.42 13.85
CA GLN A 37 -2.10 -11.01 14.14
C GLN A 37 -1.13 -10.45 15.19
N PHE A 38 -0.80 -11.23 16.22
CA PHE A 38 0.16 -10.81 17.25
C PHE A 38 1.60 -10.72 16.70
N ARG A 39 1.98 -11.66 15.82
CA ARG A 39 3.31 -11.69 15.18
C ARG A 39 3.48 -10.59 14.14
N THR A 40 2.39 -10.25 13.43
CA THR A 40 2.42 -9.40 12.25
C THR A 40 1.62 -8.15 12.56
N ASP A 41 2.32 -7.14 13.09
CA ASP A 41 1.75 -5.83 13.41
C ASP A 41 1.45 -5.03 12.13
N TRP A 42 0.49 -5.53 11.34
CA TRP A 42 0.04 -4.91 10.09
C TRP A 42 -0.52 -3.52 10.33
N ARG A 43 -1.14 -3.33 11.51
CA ARG A 43 -1.70 -2.04 11.90
C ARG A 43 -0.60 -1.02 12.16
N ALA A 44 0.39 -1.33 12.99
CA ALA A 44 1.50 -0.39 13.23
C ALA A 44 2.30 -0.13 11.95
N ARG A 45 2.51 -1.14 11.09
CA ARG A 45 3.18 -0.93 9.81
C ARG A 45 2.39 0.00 8.89
N SER A 46 1.07 -0.21 8.76
CA SER A 46 0.20 0.66 7.96
C SER A 46 0.17 2.09 8.51
N GLU A 47 0.09 2.24 9.82
CA GLU A 47 0.06 3.53 10.50
C GLU A 47 1.39 4.28 10.35
N ALA A 48 2.52 3.57 10.44
CA ALA A 48 3.83 4.14 10.22
C ALA A 48 4.02 4.61 8.77
N HIS A 49 3.52 3.86 7.78
CA HIS A 49 3.49 4.31 6.39
C HIS A 49 2.57 5.52 6.18
N SER A 50 1.40 5.57 6.82
CA SER A 50 0.49 6.73 6.76
C SER A 50 1.16 7.98 7.32
N ARG A 51 1.76 7.89 8.51
CA ARG A 51 2.49 9.02 9.12
C ARG A 51 3.63 9.52 8.25
N SER A 52 4.40 8.59 7.66
CA SER A 52 5.48 8.95 6.73
C SER A 52 4.94 9.71 5.52
N PHE A 53 3.84 9.23 4.93
CA PHE A 53 3.18 9.90 3.81
C PHE A 53 2.72 11.32 4.16
N ASP A 54 2.08 11.50 5.32
CA ASP A 54 1.58 12.81 5.75
C ASP A 54 2.73 13.82 5.94
N MET A 55 3.83 13.41 6.55
CA MET A 55 5.03 14.24 6.70
C MET A 55 5.62 14.66 5.34
N TYR A 56 5.78 13.71 4.41
CA TYR A 56 6.27 14.03 3.07
C TYR A 56 5.30 14.90 2.26
N ALA A 57 3.99 14.70 2.43
CA ALA A 57 2.97 15.52 1.80
C ALA A 57 3.03 16.97 2.30
N GLU A 58 3.25 17.17 3.60
CA GLU A 58 3.43 18.49 4.20
C GLU A 58 4.68 19.18 3.65
N VAL A 59 5.84 18.52 3.67
CA VAL A 59 7.10 19.05 3.11
C VAL A 59 6.92 19.41 1.62
N LYS A 60 6.29 18.53 0.84
CA LYS A 60 6.00 18.80 -0.58
C LYS A 60 5.09 20.02 -0.76
N ARG A 61 4.09 20.19 0.10
CA ARG A 61 3.17 21.33 0.05
C ARG A 61 3.90 22.63 0.38
N GLU A 62 4.76 22.63 1.39
CA GLU A 62 5.61 23.78 1.73
C GLU A 62 6.57 24.14 0.59
N ALA A 63 7.22 23.14 -0.01
CA ALA A 63 8.03 23.34 -1.20
C ALA A 63 7.22 23.95 -2.36
N GLY A 64 5.98 23.48 -2.54
CA GLY A 64 5.05 24.01 -3.54
C GLY A 64 4.69 25.47 -3.29
N TYR A 65 4.46 25.88 -2.04
CA TYR A 65 4.21 27.28 -1.70
C TYR A 65 5.44 28.15 -1.98
N LEU A 66 6.62 27.70 -1.57
CA LEU A 66 7.88 28.42 -1.83
C LEU A 66 8.18 28.58 -3.32
N LEU A 67 7.83 27.59 -4.14
CA LEU A 67 7.95 27.63 -5.60
C LEU A 67 6.89 28.51 -6.26
N ALA A 68 5.69 28.60 -5.67
CA ALA A 68 4.60 29.41 -6.18
C ALA A 68 4.71 30.89 -5.77
N SER A 69 5.49 31.19 -4.72
CA SER A 69 5.86 32.56 -4.35
C SER A 69 6.56 33.25 -5.52
N THR A 70 6.06 34.42 -5.92
CA THR A 70 6.59 35.24 -7.04
C THR A 70 8.03 35.73 -6.83
N GLU A 71 8.65 35.41 -5.69
CA GLU A 71 10.03 35.77 -5.40
C GLU A 71 10.99 35.00 -6.31
N ARG A 72 11.79 35.76 -7.09
CA ARG A 72 12.78 35.20 -8.03
C ARG A 72 13.91 34.43 -7.34
N GLN A 73 14.07 34.62 -6.04
CA GLN A 73 15.06 33.96 -5.20
C GLN A 73 14.42 33.55 -3.89
N ILE A 74 14.45 32.26 -3.58
CA ILE A 74 13.99 31.72 -2.30
C ILE A 74 15.02 32.12 -1.24
N PRO A 75 14.61 32.74 -0.11
CA PRO A 75 15.52 33.07 0.97
C PRO A 75 16.21 31.80 1.52
N SER A 76 17.53 31.84 1.67
CA SER A 76 18.33 30.67 2.13
C SER A 76 17.84 30.10 3.45
N ARG A 77 17.28 30.94 4.33
CA ARG A 77 16.69 30.53 5.61
C ARG A 77 15.47 29.61 5.43
N GLU A 78 14.61 29.90 4.47
CA GLU A 78 13.41 29.09 4.21
C GLU A 78 13.78 27.76 3.56
N PHE A 79 14.76 27.79 2.66
CA PHE A 79 15.34 26.57 2.08
C PHE A 79 15.95 25.67 3.17
N HIS A 80 16.77 26.21 4.07
CA HIS A 80 17.37 25.42 5.16
C HIS A 80 16.32 24.85 6.11
N ARG A 81 15.23 25.58 6.38
CA ARG A 81 14.11 25.09 7.20
C ARG A 81 13.37 23.94 6.50
N LEU A 82 13.16 24.05 5.19
CA LEU A 82 12.52 22.99 4.41
C LEU A 82 13.42 21.75 4.34
N ALA A 83 14.72 21.95 4.09
CA ALA A 83 15.70 20.87 4.04
C ALA A 83 15.79 20.12 5.38
N SER A 84 15.82 20.82 6.51
CA SER A 84 15.86 20.16 7.82
C SER A 84 14.58 19.37 8.13
N ARG A 85 13.41 19.85 7.68
CA ARG A 85 12.15 19.10 7.77
C ARG A 85 12.11 17.89 6.85
N TYR A 86 12.70 17.99 5.67
CA TYR A 86 12.86 16.87 4.75
C TYR A 86 13.75 15.78 5.34
N ASP A 87 14.90 16.17 5.91
CA ASP A 87 15.83 15.23 6.56
C ASP A 87 15.15 14.54 7.75
N MET A 88 14.45 15.30 8.60
CA MET A 88 13.66 14.73 9.70
C MET A 88 12.58 13.76 9.22
N ALA A 89 11.87 14.08 8.12
CA ALA A 89 10.88 13.18 7.54
C ALA A 89 11.53 11.92 6.94
N SER A 90 12.76 12.02 6.43
CA SER A 90 13.55 10.90 5.95
C SER A 90 14.04 9.98 7.07
N ASP A 91 14.42 10.54 8.21
CA ASP A 91 14.93 9.78 9.36
C ASP A 91 13.79 9.07 10.13
N VAL A 92 12.62 9.71 10.23
CA VAL A 92 11.45 9.17 10.94
C VAL A 92 10.59 8.28 10.04
N GLY A 93 10.66 8.50 8.72
CA GLY A 93 9.88 7.78 7.73
C GLY A 93 10.23 6.29 7.67
N VAL A 94 9.24 5.44 7.43
CA VAL A 94 9.49 4.02 7.15
C VAL A 94 10.22 3.92 5.81
N GLY A 95 11.50 3.58 5.87
CA GLY A 95 12.31 3.30 4.68
C GLY A 95 11.63 2.23 3.82
N VAL A 96 11.36 2.56 2.55
CA VAL A 96 10.89 1.57 1.59
C VAL A 96 12.07 0.65 1.28
N PRO A 97 11.93 -0.68 1.47
CA PRO A 97 12.99 -1.61 1.10
C PRO A 97 13.38 -1.39 -0.36
N GLU A 98 14.67 -1.27 -0.63
CA GLU A 98 15.17 -0.98 -1.98
C GLU A 98 14.74 -2.04 -3.00
N SER A 99 14.60 -3.29 -2.56
CA SER A 99 14.06 -4.41 -3.33
C SER A 99 12.60 -4.17 -3.79
N GLU A 100 11.79 -3.51 -2.97
CA GLU A 100 10.40 -3.20 -3.30
C GLU A 100 10.27 -1.94 -4.15
N PHE A 101 11.18 -0.97 -3.99
CA PHE A 101 11.12 0.33 -4.66
C PHE A 101 11.01 0.20 -6.19
N LEU A 102 11.87 -0.61 -6.82
CA LEU A 102 11.85 -0.79 -8.27
C LEU A 102 10.54 -1.44 -8.76
N SER A 103 10.02 -2.41 -8.00
CA SER A 103 8.76 -3.08 -8.31
C SER A 103 7.58 -2.09 -8.24
N GLN A 104 7.56 -1.23 -7.23
CA GLN A 104 6.52 -0.23 -7.02
C GLN A 104 6.63 0.90 -8.06
N LYS A 105 7.84 1.34 -8.40
CA LYS A 105 8.08 2.31 -9.47
C LYS A 105 7.58 1.80 -10.82
N ARG A 106 7.82 0.52 -11.13
CA ARG A 106 7.27 -0.12 -12.33
C ARG A 106 5.74 -0.10 -12.32
N ARG A 107 5.11 -0.54 -11.23
CA ARG A 107 3.64 -0.53 -11.08
C ARG A 107 3.06 0.88 -11.23
N HIS A 108 3.72 1.88 -10.66
CA HIS A 108 3.32 3.28 -10.76
C HIS A 108 3.38 3.79 -12.21
N LYS A 109 4.47 3.52 -12.96
CA LYS A 109 4.56 3.88 -14.38
C LYS A 109 3.49 3.23 -15.23
N VAL A 110 3.27 1.92 -15.05
CA VAL A 110 2.19 1.19 -15.73
C VAL A 110 0.83 1.81 -15.41
N LYS A 111 0.58 2.19 -14.15
CA LYS A 111 -0.66 2.87 -13.75
C LYS A 111 -0.83 4.22 -14.46
N ILE A 112 0.20 5.05 -14.51
CA ILE A 112 0.14 6.36 -15.19
C ILE A 112 -0.21 6.17 -16.67
N GLU A 113 0.46 5.24 -17.34
CA GLU A 113 0.24 5.00 -18.76
C GLU A 113 -1.16 4.45 -19.04
N LEU A 114 -1.63 3.51 -18.22
CA LEU A 114 -3.02 3.04 -18.30
C LEU A 114 -4.02 4.17 -18.11
N SER A 115 -3.78 5.07 -17.16
CA SER A 115 -4.66 6.23 -16.95
C SER A 115 -4.75 7.07 -18.22
N LYS A 116 -3.60 7.39 -18.83
CA LYS A 116 -3.55 8.15 -20.09
C LYS A 116 -4.27 7.43 -21.23
N ILE A 117 -4.14 6.11 -21.32
CA ILE A 117 -4.82 5.31 -22.34
C ILE A 117 -6.33 5.31 -22.09
N LEU A 118 -6.78 5.15 -20.85
CA LEU A 118 -8.20 5.19 -20.49
C LEU A 118 -8.82 6.56 -20.77
N ASP A 119 -8.09 7.65 -20.50
CA ASP A 119 -8.52 9.02 -20.83
C ASP A 119 -8.76 9.16 -22.35
N SER A 120 -7.93 8.51 -23.18
CA SER A 120 -8.08 8.53 -24.63
C SER A 120 -9.12 7.54 -25.18
N ARG A 121 -9.34 6.42 -24.47
CA ARG A 121 -10.15 5.28 -24.90
C ARG A 121 -10.84 4.65 -23.69
N PRO A 122 -12.00 5.17 -23.28
CA PRO A 122 -12.68 4.71 -22.06
C PRO A 122 -13.19 3.26 -22.17
N GLY A 123 -13.39 2.75 -23.39
CA GLY A 123 -13.78 1.35 -23.64
C GLY A 123 -12.63 0.34 -23.69
N ALA A 124 -11.39 0.75 -23.39
CA ALA A 124 -10.25 -0.15 -23.47
C ALA A 124 -10.27 -1.21 -22.36
N VAL A 125 -10.00 -2.47 -22.72
CA VAL A 125 -9.87 -3.56 -21.76
C VAL A 125 -8.54 -3.41 -21.02
N ILE A 126 -8.62 -3.05 -19.73
CA ILE A 126 -7.45 -2.74 -18.87
C ILE A 126 -6.40 -3.85 -18.89
N ALA A 127 -6.83 -5.12 -18.88
CA ALA A 127 -5.94 -6.27 -18.89
C ALA A 127 -5.09 -6.35 -20.17
N PHE A 128 -5.69 -6.04 -21.32
CA PHE A 128 -5.00 -6.08 -22.61
C PHE A 128 -3.97 -4.96 -22.72
N GLU A 129 -4.33 -3.74 -22.33
CA GLU A 129 -3.39 -2.61 -22.33
C GLU A 129 -2.25 -2.82 -21.33
N ARG A 130 -2.52 -3.42 -20.17
CA ARG A 130 -1.47 -3.85 -19.22
C ARG A 130 -0.48 -4.80 -19.86
N PHE A 131 -0.98 -5.84 -20.53
CA PHE A 131 -0.12 -6.83 -21.17
C PHE A 131 0.73 -6.20 -22.28
N LYS A 132 0.12 -5.33 -23.09
CA LYS A 132 0.80 -4.61 -24.17
C LYS A 132 1.95 -3.72 -23.67
N ILE A 133 1.74 -2.97 -22.58
CA ILE A 133 2.79 -2.16 -21.95
C ILE A 133 3.93 -3.05 -21.46
N LEU A 134 3.61 -4.15 -20.77
CA LEU A 134 4.62 -5.10 -20.28
C LEU A 134 5.42 -5.72 -21.42
N TRP A 135 4.77 -6.07 -22.53
CA TRP A 135 5.42 -6.65 -23.71
C TRP A 135 6.35 -5.65 -24.42
N ARG A 136 5.96 -4.39 -24.53
CA ARG A 136 6.81 -3.32 -25.06
C ARG A 136 8.06 -3.13 -24.20
N ASP A 137 7.89 -3.01 -22.88
CA ASP A 137 9.00 -2.80 -21.95
C ASP A 137 9.98 -3.97 -21.93
N LEU A 138 9.49 -5.22 -22.10
CA LEU A 138 10.34 -6.40 -22.25
C LEU A 138 11.14 -6.39 -23.55
N ARG A 139 10.53 -5.95 -24.65
CA ARG A 139 11.20 -5.83 -25.96
C ARG A 139 12.27 -4.75 -25.95
N GLU A 140 12.02 -3.61 -25.30
CA GLU A 140 13.00 -2.53 -25.20
C GLU A 140 14.21 -2.91 -24.35
N LYS A 141 14.04 -3.73 -23.30
CA LYS A 141 15.16 -4.26 -22.51
C LYS A 141 16.02 -5.30 -23.23
N ALA A 142 15.50 -5.94 -24.27
CA ALA A 142 16.20 -6.98 -25.02
C ALA A 142 17.04 -6.43 -26.20
N LYS A 143 16.94 -5.13 -26.48
CA LYS A 143 17.81 -4.38 -27.38
C LYS A 143 18.92 -3.70 -26.61
#